data_AF-A0A3N2DNE6-F1
#
_entry.id   AF-A0A3N2DNE6-F1
#
_cell.length_a   1.000
_cell.length_b   1.000
_cell.length_c   1.000
_cell.angle_alpha   90.00
_cell.angle_beta   90.00
_cell.angle_gamma   90.00
#
_symmetry.space_group_name_H-M   'P 1'
#
loop_
_entity.id
_entity.type
_entity.pdbx_description
1 polymer ?
#
loop_
_entity_poly.entity_id
_entity_poly.type
_entity_poly.pdbx_seq_one_letter_code
_entity_poly.pdbx_strand_id
1 'polypeptide(L)'
;MQSNLTLDEVNQELAEADVAISDSEFETLKTWVKCKIEPFKWKQEQYDFEHEFWVVAILNGSCLYFNFVEEGWGWGKFRENGSIVKYHWEQEELGEAFIWRYKDQVTES
;
A
#
# COMPACT_ATOMS: atom_id res chain seq x y z
N MET A 1 -21.74 8.14 -4.23
CA MET A 1 -20.43 8.69 -4.62
C MET A 1 -19.44 7.92 -3.78
N GLN A 2 -18.68 6.98 -4.38
CA GLN A 2 -17.61 6.33 -3.64
C GLN A 2 -16.56 7.40 -3.35
N SER A 3 -16.33 7.65 -2.07
CA SER A 3 -15.31 8.59 -1.60
C SER A 3 -14.06 7.80 -1.25
N ASN A 4 -12.91 8.33 -1.62
CA ASN A 4 -11.62 7.85 -1.10
C ASN A 4 -11.63 7.93 0.44
N LEU A 5 -10.84 7.08 1.09
CA LEU A 5 -10.72 7.07 2.55
C LEU A 5 -10.30 8.45 3.08
N THR A 6 -10.76 8.75 4.28
CA THR A 6 -10.24 9.81 5.12
C THR A 6 -8.91 9.38 5.76
N LEU A 7 -8.15 10.34 6.30
CA LEU A 7 -6.92 10.03 7.02
C LEU A 7 -7.20 9.14 8.25
N ASP A 8 -8.33 9.36 8.94
CA ASP A 8 -8.70 8.57 10.12
C ASP A 8 -9.03 7.12 9.74
N GLU A 9 -9.72 6.90 8.63
CA GLU A 9 -9.98 5.55 8.10
C GLU A 9 -8.67 4.86 7.68
N VAL A 10 -7.76 5.56 7.01
CA VAL A 10 -6.44 4.99 6.68
C VAL A 10 -5.64 4.64 7.93
N ASN A 11 -5.71 5.47 8.98
CA ASN A 11 -5.05 5.18 10.24
C ASN A 11 -5.66 3.96 10.96
N GLN A 12 -6.97 3.77 10.84
CA GLN A 12 -7.65 2.58 11.36
C GLN A 12 -7.18 1.31 10.64
N GLU A 13 -7.16 1.33 9.31
CA GLU A 13 -6.62 0.25 8.46
C GLU A 13 -5.17 -0.08 8.80
N LEU A 14 -4.34 0.95 9.04
CA LEU A 14 -2.95 0.77 9.47
C LEU A 14 -2.83 0.11 10.84
N ALA A 15 -3.71 0.47 11.79
CA ALA A 15 -3.72 -0.16 13.11
C ALA A 15 -4.11 -1.64 13.02
N GLU A 16 -5.07 -1.99 12.15
CA GLU A 16 -5.47 -3.37 11.91
C GLU A 16 -4.36 -4.18 11.22
N ALA A 17 -3.68 -3.58 10.24
CA ALA A 17 -2.51 -4.17 9.62
C ALA A 17 -1.34 -4.37 10.60
N ASP A 18 -1.11 -3.41 11.50
CA ASP A 18 -0.08 -3.53 12.54
C ASP A 18 -0.35 -4.76 13.43
N VAL A 19 -1.61 -5.00 13.81
CA VAL A 19 -2.00 -6.21 14.56
C VAL A 19 -1.76 -7.47 13.72
N ALA A 20 -2.31 -7.53 12.51
CA ALA A 20 -2.20 -8.70 11.64
C ALA A 20 -0.74 -9.07 11.31
N ILE A 21 0.12 -8.08 11.07
CA ILE A 21 1.53 -8.28 10.77
C ILE A 21 2.33 -8.61 12.03
N SER A 22 1.93 -8.12 13.21
CA SER A 22 2.60 -8.47 14.47
C SER A 22 2.51 -9.96 14.82
N ASP A 23 1.45 -10.63 14.36
CA ASP A 23 1.25 -12.07 14.50
C ASP A 23 1.99 -12.90 13.42
N SER A 24 2.70 -12.22 12.50
CA SER A 24 3.49 -12.85 11.44
C SER A 24 4.95 -13.11 11.83
N GLU A 25 5.75 -13.68 10.91
CA GLU A 25 7.16 -13.97 11.15
C GLU A 25 7.99 -12.70 11.43
N PHE A 26 9.01 -12.82 12.27
CA PHE A 26 9.82 -11.68 12.74
C PHE A 26 10.41 -10.82 11.60
N GLU A 27 10.87 -11.44 10.50
CA GLU A 27 11.44 -10.71 9.37
C GLU A 27 10.38 -9.95 8.55
N THR A 28 9.14 -10.45 8.52
CA THR A 28 7.97 -9.75 7.93
C THR A 28 7.67 -8.48 8.73
N LEU A 29 7.53 -8.60 10.07
CA LEU A 29 7.29 -7.47 10.96
C LEU A 29 8.42 -6.42 10.88
N LYS A 30 9.67 -6.88 10.91
CA LYS A 30 10.83 -6.00 10.80
C LYS A 30 10.88 -5.27 9.47
N THR A 31 10.44 -5.90 8.39
CA THR A 31 10.35 -5.26 7.07
C THR A 31 9.22 -4.24 7.05
N TRP A 32 8.05 -4.59 7.59
CA TRP A 32 6.89 -3.69 7.71
C TRP A 32 7.25 -2.38 8.41
N VAL A 33 7.88 -2.47 9.58
CA VAL A 33 8.31 -1.28 10.36
C VAL A 33 9.29 -0.40 9.59
N LYS A 34 10.12 -0.97 8.69
CA LYS A 34 11.10 -0.22 7.90
C LYS A 34 10.51 0.43 6.65
N CYS A 35 9.51 -0.20 6.03
CA CYS A 35 8.92 0.28 4.78
C CYS A 35 7.70 1.18 4.97
N LYS A 36 7.04 1.09 6.14
CA LYS A 36 5.89 1.94 6.48
C LYS A 36 6.30 3.41 6.48
N ILE A 37 5.42 4.25 5.94
CA ILE A 37 5.54 5.70 5.94
C ILE A 37 4.26 6.31 6.51
N GLU A 38 4.31 7.60 6.86
CA GLU A 38 3.10 8.35 7.16
C GLU A 38 2.15 8.35 5.94
N PRO A 39 0.83 8.13 6.13
CA PRO A 39 -0.12 8.19 5.04
C PRO A 39 0.00 9.49 4.25
N PHE A 40 0.21 9.38 2.95
CA PHE A 40 0.31 10.53 2.08
C PHE A 40 -0.36 10.27 0.74
N LYS A 41 -0.98 11.32 0.18
CA LYS A 41 -1.63 11.23 -1.12
C LYS A 41 -0.62 11.40 -2.25
N TRP A 42 -0.57 10.42 -3.13
CA TRP A 42 0.30 10.41 -4.31
C TRP A 42 -0.56 10.57 -5.55
N LYS A 43 -0.05 11.33 -6.53
CA LYS A 43 -0.69 11.46 -7.84
C LYS A 43 -0.43 10.22 -8.68
N GLN A 44 -1.20 10.08 -9.75
CA GLN A 44 -1.00 9.01 -10.73
C GLN A 44 -0.66 9.56 -12.12
N GLU A 45 0.21 8.86 -12.83
CA GLU A 45 0.67 9.17 -14.20
C GLU A 45 0.28 8.11 -15.23
N GLN A 46 -0.44 7.05 -14.84
CA GLN A 46 -0.82 5.96 -15.73
C GLN A 46 -1.91 6.37 -16.73
N TYR A 47 -2.84 7.24 -16.31
CA TYR A 47 -3.97 7.68 -17.10
C TYR A 47 -4.08 9.20 -17.17
N ASP A 48 -4.76 9.71 -18.19
CA ASP A 48 -4.94 11.14 -18.44
C ASP A 48 -6.13 11.71 -17.65
N PHE A 49 -6.13 11.54 -16.33
CA PHE A 49 -7.07 12.19 -15.41
C PHE A 49 -6.43 12.45 -14.04
N GLU A 50 -6.85 13.52 -13.36
CA GLU A 50 -6.31 13.82 -12.04
C GLU A 50 -6.95 12.93 -10.98
N HIS A 51 -6.13 12.13 -10.31
CA HIS A 51 -6.53 11.30 -9.19
C HIS A 51 -5.37 11.09 -8.22
N GLU A 52 -5.70 10.93 -6.94
CA GLU A 52 -4.75 10.75 -5.86
C GLU A 52 -5.07 9.48 -5.05
N PHE A 53 -4.03 8.70 -4.77
CA PHE A 53 -4.09 7.49 -3.97
C PHE A 53 -3.44 7.71 -2.62
N TRP A 54 -4.02 7.16 -1.55
CA TRP A 54 -3.29 7.03 -0.30
C TRP A 54 -2.16 6.04 -0.48
N VAL A 55 -0.97 6.40 0.01
CA VAL A 55 0.21 5.55 0.06
C VAL A 55 0.73 5.48 1.49
N VAL A 56 1.03 4.26 1.94
CA VAL A 56 1.38 3.97 3.34
C VAL A 56 2.65 3.16 3.53
N ALA A 57 3.20 2.57 2.46
CA ALA A 57 4.49 1.88 2.54
C ALA A 57 5.24 1.89 1.20
N ILE A 58 6.56 1.78 1.26
CA ILE A 58 7.45 1.70 0.11
C ILE A 58 8.41 0.52 0.25
N LEU A 59 8.39 -0.39 -0.72
CA LEU A 59 9.25 -1.58 -0.73
C LEU A 59 9.77 -1.84 -2.15
N ASN A 60 11.09 -1.83 -2.32
CA ASN A 60 11.78 -2.23 -3.56
C ASN A 60 11.22 -1.59 -4.85
N GLY A 61 11.06 -0.26 -4.84
CA GLY A 61 10.53 0.51 -5.98
C GLY A 61 9.03 0.31 -6.23
N SER A 62 8.32 -0.27 -5.26
CA SER A 62 6.87 -0.37 -5.22
C SER A 62 6.28 0.36 -4.03
N CYS A 63 5.06 0.88 -4.17
CA CYS A 63 4.33 1.56 -3.12
C CYS A 63 3.03 0.83 -2.81
N LEU A 64 2.68 0.69 -1.54
CA LEU A 64 1.40 0.14 -1.08
C LEU A 64 0.38 1.27 -1.10
N TYR A 65 -0.64 1.15 -1.95
CA TYR A 65 -1.64 2.18 -2.18
C TYR A 65 -3.06 1.66 -1.97
N PHE A 66 -3.99 2.56 -1.65
CA PHE A 66 -5.41 2.26 -1.58
C PHE A 66 -6.10 2.55 -2.92
N ASN A 67 -6.77 1.56 -3.51
CA ASN A 67 -7.60 1.69 -4.69
C ASN A 67 -9.05 1.98 -4.29
N PHE A 68 -9.49 3.23 -4.40
CA PHE A 68 -10.85 3.62 -4.04
C PHE A 68 -11.96 3.06 -4.96
N VAL A 69 -11.62 2.61 -6.17
CA VAL A 69 -12.62 2.05 -7.11
C VAL A 69 -13.00 0.64 -6.69
N GLU A 70 -11.99 -0.12 -6.30
CA GLU A 70 -12.11 -1.52 -5.88
C GLU A 70 -12.21 -1.68 -4.36
N GLU A 71 -12.04 -0.58 -3.61
CA GLU A 71 -12.08 -0.50 -2.15
C GLU A 71 -11.10 -1.45 -1.45
N GLY A 72 -9.85 -1.52 -1.95
CA GLY A 72 -8.80 -2.35 -1.34
C GLY A 72 -7.38 -1.84 -1.56
N TRP A 73 -6.43 -2.52 -0.94
CA TRP A 73 -5.02 -2.17 -0.95
C TRP A 73 -4.22 -3.02 -1.93
N GLY A 74 -3.20 -2.44 -2.54
CA GLY A 74 -2.28 -3.21 -3.37
C GLY A 74 -1.00 -2.48 -3.74
N TRP A 75 -0.23 -3.06 -4.66
CA TRP A 75 1.14 -2.59 -4.93
C TRP A 75 1.32 -1.96 -6.30
N GLY A 76 1.66 -0.67 -6.29
CA GLY A 76 1.98 0.11 -7.47
C GLY A 76 3.49 0.18 -7.72
N LYS A 77 3.89 0.61 -8.92
CA LYS A 77 5.25 1.07 -9.23
C LYS A 77 5.27 2.60 -9.25
N PHE A 78 6.37 3.16 -8.77
CA PHE A 78 6.62 4.59 -8.79
C PHE A 78 8.02 4.86 -9.35
N ARG A 79 8.22 6.03 -9.95
CA ARG A 79 9.54 6.48 -10.42
C ARG A 79 10.19 7.44 -9.43
N GLU A 80 9.38 8.34 -8.88
CA GLU A 80 9.76 9.32 -7.85
C GLU A 80 8.69 9.33 -6.76
N ASN A 81 9.09 9.69 -5.54
CA ASN A 81 8.16 9.75 -4.42
C ASN A 81 7.06 10.77 -4.72
N GLY A 82 5.80 10.37 -4.52
CA GLY A 82 4.64 11.21 -4.79
C GLY A 82 3.93 10.92 -6.12
N SER A 83 4.47 10.03 -6.96
CA SER A 83 3.86 9.70 -8.26
C SER A 83 3.86 8.20 -8.59
N ILE A 84 2.67 7.62 -8.71
CA ILE A 84 2.45 6.22 -9.12
C ILE A 84 2.38 6.17 -10.66
N VAL A 85 3.29 5.40 -11.27
CA VAL A 85 3.38 5.25 -12.74
C VAL A 85 2.73 3.97 -13.26
N LYS A 86 2.48 2.99 -12.38
CA LYS A 86 1.77 1.75 -12.73
C LYS A 86 1.02 1.19 -11.52
N TYR A 87 -0.23 0.83 -11.70
CA TYR A 87 -1.12 0.26 -10.69
C TYR A 87 -2.20 -0.61 -11.34
N HIS A 88 -2.85 -1.46 -10.53
CA HIS A 88 -3.81 -2.46 -10.98
C HIS A 88 -5.09 -2.48 -10.13
N TRP A 89 -6.00 -3.39 -10.44
CA TRP A 89 -7.14 -3.71 -9.60
C TRP A 89 -6.66 -4.57 -8.45
N GLU A 90 -6.92 -4.11 -7.23
CA GLU A 90 -6.43 -4.67 -5.98
C GLU A 90 -7.57 -4.50 -4.98
N GLN A 91 -7.87 -5.55 -4.22
CA GLN A 91 -9.03 -5.68 -3.34
C GLN A 91 -8.64 -6.27 -1.97
N GLU A 92 -7.35 -6.29 -1.66
CA GLU A 92 -6.81 -6.92 -0.47
C GLU A 92 -6.91 -6.01 0.74
N GLU A 93 -7.04 -6.62 1.92
CA GLU A 93 -6.83 -5.92 3.19
C GLU A 93 -5.36 -5.47 3.30
N LEU A 94 -5.09 -4.33 3.94
CA LEU A 94 -3.74 -3.73 3.98
C LEU A 94 -2.67 -4.72 4.44
N GLY A 95 -2.94 -5.42 5.55
CA GLY A 95 -2.02 -6.40 6.12
C GLY A 95 -1.77 -7.59 5.19
N GLU A 96 -2.81 -8.08 4.51
CA GLU A 96 -2.71 -9.19 3.56
C GLU A 96 -1.90 -8.78 2.33
N ALA A 97 -2.19 -7.61 1.75
CA ALA A 97 -1.47 -7.02 0.63
C ALA A 97 0.03 -6.90 0.94
N PHE A 98 0.39 -6.48 2.16
CA PHE A 98 1.78 -6.40 2.59
C PHE A 98 2.43 -7.80 2.70
N ILE A 99 1.80 -8.72 3.44
CA ILE A 99 2.36 -10.05 3.71
C ILE A 99 2.57 -10.84 2.42
N TRP A 100 1.61 -10.80 1.50
CA TRP A 100 1.71 -11.49 0.22
C TRP A 100 2.87 -10.96 -0.60
N ARG A 101 2.97 -9.63 -0.74
CA ARG A 101 4.06 -9.00 -1.49
C ARG A 101 5.43 -9.25 -0.88
N TYR A 102 5.53 -9.27 0.45
CA TYR A 102 6.78 -9.59 1.13
C TYR A 102 7.23 -11.02 0.80
N LYS A 103 6.33 -12.00 0.92
CA LYS A 103 6.61 -13.43 0.64
C LYS A 103 6.99 -13.67 -0.82
N ASP A 104 6.30 -13.02 -1.74
CA ASP A 104 6.61 -13.02 -3.18
C ASP A 104 8.07 -12.62 -3.44
N GLN A 105 8.52 -11.49 -2.88
CA GLN A 105 9.90 -11.01 -3.07
C GLN A 105 10.96 -11.91 -2.42
N VAL A 106 10.66 -12.49 -1.25
CA VAL A 106 11.58 -13.39 -0.56
C VAL A 106 11.74 -14.71 -1.31
N THR A 107 10.68 -15.19 -1.99
CA THR A 107 10.72 -16.44 -2.76
C THR A 107 11.47 -16.30 -4.09
N GLU A 108 11.51 -15.09 -4.66
CA GLU A 108 12.25 -14.77 -5.88
C GLU A 108 13.74 -14.44 -5.65
N SER A 109 14.20 -14.40 -4.39
CA SER A 109 15.58 -14.06 -3.98
C SER A 109 16.47 -15.28 -3.76
#